data_AF-A0A1H8G9M2-F1
#
_entry.id   AF-A0A1H8G9M2-F1
#
_cell.length_a   1.000
_cell.length_b   1.000
_cell.length_c   1.000
_cell.angle_alpha   90.00
_cell.angle_beta   90.00
_cell.angle_gamma   90.00
#
_symmetry.space_group_name_H-M   'P 1'
#
loop_
_entity.id
_entity.type
_entity.pdbx_description
1 polymer ?
#
loop_
_entity_poly.entity_id
_entity_poly.type
_entity_poly.pdbx_seq_one_letter_code
_entity_poly.pdbx_strand_id
1 'polypeptide(L)'
;MYAIDAGQEATHAVGQDALMTLLREHARDGRLLAYLNESTDASYARWVLGGEETPYADLVSVELSLPDASERRALQVLSGSHGPVTQRQLHEWKVWDLGFTKVGPMRGAPVPDELRSAAWGVPHIMKAGIDPDIYKACMHGVLDIGHPAIQANYALALQLLRERLIATPRTFWYIRGLRVDVMGRFLDPARHGQPGKFDFHYLIELLDGELSGWRPAGTNLYGFRQLPATLRLGRIAAAYQEAMPRGTNACRANGEHDPAVAGAGDGDGRPLCFTDATDRAIYRWYARSIIDELMAIGPIPAGANITTLQQLAGPLVSSSQGHLGIPLIDRMGQAITLETVHAKAALQLLSANQLPARQGDVLVRNLFSQRCGRTP
;
A
#
# COMPACT_ATOMS: atom_id res chain seq x y z
N MET A 1 -4.27 4.48 34.58
CA MET A 1 -4.11 3.18 33.90
C MET A 1 -3.95 3.53 32.43
N TYR A 2 -2.70 3.64 31.99
CA TYR A 2 -2.36 4.21 30.68
C TYR A 2 -2.74 3.23 29.59
N ALA A 3 -3.58 3.67 28.65
CA ALA A 3 -3.72 3.00 27.36
C ALA A 3 -2.35 3.07 26.69
N ILE A 4 -1.65 1.95 26.64
CA ILE A 4 -0.50 1.81 25.76
C ILE A 4 -1.12 1.74 24.36
N ASP A 5 -0.82 2.76 23.55
CA ASP A 5 -1.29 2.89 22.16
C ASP A 5 -0.93 1.60 21.40
N ALA A 6 -1.93 0.78 21.07
CA ALA A 6 -1.77 -0.42 20.23
C ALA A 6 -1.11 -0.11 18.86
N GLY A 7 -1.02 1.17 18.49
CA GLY A 7 -0.30 1.65 17.32
C GLY A 7 1.23 1.70 17.48
N GLN A 8 1.79 1.82 18.69
CA GLN A 8 3.25 2.00 18.90
C GLN A 8 4.04 0.68 18.77
N GLU A 9 3.48 -0.45 19.18
CA GLU A 9 4.11 -1.77 19.00
C GLU A 9 4.02 -2.26 17.55
N ALA A 10 2.93 -1.92 16.86
CA ALA A 10 2.76 -2.21 15.43
C ALA A 10 3.79 -1.50 14.55
N THR A 11 4.25 -0.32 14.98
CA THR A 11 5.17 0.52 14.20
C THR A 11 6.62 0.05 14.25
N HIS A 12 7.05 -0.73 15.25
CA HIS A 12 8.43 -1.18 15.34
C HIS A 12 8.52 -2.68 15.12
N ALA A 13 8.66 -3.10 13.86
CA ALA A 13 8.79 -4.50 13.50
C ALA A 13 10.15 -4.81 12.85
N VAL A 14 10.71 -5.94 13.27
CA VAL A 14 11.80 -6.68 12.63
C VAL A 14 11.28 -7.23 11.30
N GLY A 15 12.09 -7.23 10.24
CA GLY A 15 11.72 -7.48 8.84
C GLY A 15 11.09 -8.84 8.48
N GLN A 16 10.02 -9.22 9.15
CA GLN A 16 9.28 -10.46 8.98
C GLN A 16 7.85 -10.19 8.53
N ASP A 17 7.37 -11.06 7.64
CA ASP A 17 6.03 -11.01 7.09
C ASP A 17 5.07 -11.83 7.95
N ALA A 18 4.27 -11.15 8.76
CA ALA A 18 3.39 -11.77 9.74
C ALA A 18 2.29 -12.60 9.03
N LEU A 19 1.67 -12.01 8.01
CA LEU A 19 0.60 -12.64 7.24
C LEU A 19 1.11 -13.84 6.44
N MET A 20 2.21 -13.70 5.70
CA MET A 20 2.77 -14.81 4.93
C MET A 20 3.21 -15.96 5.84
N THR A 21 3.75 -15.65 7.02
CA THR A 21 4.15 -16.67 7.99
C THR A 21 2.93 -17.43 8.52
N LEU A 22 1.86 -16.72 8.90
CA LEU A 22 0.60 -17.34 9.29
C LEU A 22 0.03 -18.26 8.20
N LEU A 23 -0.10 -17.76 6.97
CA LEU A 23 -0.63 -18.53 5.85
C LEU A 23 0.23 -19.76 5.55
N ARG A 24 1.56 -19.64 5.65
CA ARG A 24 2.49 -20.76 5.48
C ARG A 24 2.28 -21.83 6.54
N GLU A 25 2.13 -21.45 7.80
CA GLU A 25 1.96 -22.44 8.88
C GLU A 25 0.59 -23.13 8.84
N HIS A 26 -0.49 -22.40 8.46
CA HIS A 26 -1.79 -23.02 8.21
C HIS A 26 -1.78 -23.94 6.98
N ALA A 27 -1.00 -23.60 5.94
CA ALA A 27 -0.80 -24.46 4.78
C ALA A 27 -0.11 -25.78 5.14
N ARG A 28 0.92 -25.71 5.99
CA ARG A 28 1.64 -26.89 6.50
C ARG A 28 0.73 -27.85 7.27
N ASP A 29 -0.24 -27.33 8.02
CA ASP A 29 -1.25 -28.14 8.72
C ASP A 29 -2.42 -28.60 7.84
N GLY A 30 -2.45 -28.25 6.56
CA GLY A 30 -3.59 -28.53 5.70
C GLY A 30 -4.86 -27.74 6.04
N ARG A 31 -4.74 -26.69 6.86
CA ARG A 31 -5.84 -25.86 7.39
C ARG A 31 -6.00 -24.53 6.69
N LEU A 32 -5.19 -24.23 5.67
CA LEU A 32 -5.22 -22.95 4.96
C LEU A 32 -6.63 -22.55 4.52
N LEU A 33 -7.40 -23.44 3.89
CA LEU A 33 -8.75 -23.11 3.43
C LEU A 33 -9.72 -22.82 4.58
N ALA A 34 -9.56 -23.50 5.72
CA ALA A 34 -10.36 -23.21 6.90
C ALA A 34 -10.04 -21.79 7.41
N TYR A 35 -8.75 -21.47 7.56
CA TYR A 35 -8.29 -20.14 7.96
C TYR A 35 -8.80 -19.03 7.03
N LEU A 36 -8.74 -19.25 5.72
CA LEU A 36 -9.21 -18.27 4.73
C LEU A 36 -10.72 -18.03 4.79
N ASN A 37 -11.49 -19.03 5.22
CA ASN A 37 -12.94 -18.96 5.31
C ASN A 37 -13.45 -18.58 6.72
N GLU A 38 -12.56 -18.45 7.71
CA GLU A 38 -12.92 -18.06 9.09
C GLU A 38 -13.48 -16.63 9.18
N SER A 39 -13.07 -15.75 8.26
CA SER A 39 -13.54 -14.36 8.24
C SER A 39 -13.63 -13.81 6.82
N THR A 40 -14.60 -12.93 6.61
CA THR A 40 -14.67 -12.06 5.44
C THR A 40 -14.05 -10.70 5.77
N ASP A 41 -13.76 -9.90 4.74
CA ASP A 41 -13.30 -8.52 4.93
C ASP A 41 -14.24 -7.73 5.84
N ALA A 42 -15.55 -7.86 5.62
CA ALA A 42 -16.57 -7.16 6.39
C ALA A 42 -16.63 -7.64 7.85
N SER A 43 -16.54 -8.95 8.11
CA SER A 43 -16.57 -9.45 9.49
C SER A 43 -15.28 -9.09 10.24
N TYR A 44 -14.13 -9.12 9.55
CA TYR A 44 -12.85 -8.75 10.16
C TYR A 44 -12.79 -7.24 10.44
N ALA A 45 -13.23 -6.39 9.49
CA ALA A 45 -13.33 -4.96 9.69
C ALA A 45 -14.23 -4.61 10.89
N ARG A 46 -15.42 -5.22 10.99
CA ARG A 46 -16.31 -5.02 12.15
C ARG A 46 -15.67 -5.44 13.46
N TRP A 47 -14.89 -6.52 13.46
CA TRP A 47 -14.20 -6.99 14.66
C TRP A 47 -13.11 -6.01 15.13
N VAL A 48 -12.29 -5.48 14.21
CA VAL A 48 -11.17 -4.59 14.58
C VAL A 48 -11.57 -3.12 14.77
N LEU A 49 -12.70 -2.70 14.19
CA LEU A 49 -13.23 -1.32 14.27
C LEU A 49 -14.48 -1.19 15.14
N GLY A 50 -14.89 -2.25 15.86
CA GLY A 50 -16.06 -2.19 16.74
C GLY A 50 -17.41 -2.01 16.03
N GLY A 51 -17.47 -2.24 14.72
CA GLY A 51 -18.70 -2.10 13.92
C GLY A 51 -18.90 -0.74 13.26
N GLU A 52 -18.00 0.22 13.45
CA GLU A 52 -18.08 1.52 12.79
C GLU A 52 -17.64 1.44 11.32
N GLU A 53 -18.56 1.79 10.40
CA GLU A 53 -18.30 1.83 8.95
C GLU A 53 -17.92 3.25 8.50
N THR A 54 -16.93 3.86 9.16
CA THR A 54 -16.41 5.19 8.79
C THR A 54 -14.92 5.13 8.43
N PRO A 55 -14.44 5.95 7.47
CA PRO A 55 -13.02 6.12 7.17
C PRO A 55 -12.15 6.44 8.38
N TYR A 56 -12.77 7.03 9.41
CA TYR A 56 -12.14 7.56 10.61
C TYR A 56 -12.31 6.65 11.83
N ALA A 57 -12.82 5.43 11.66
CA ALA A 57 -13.04 4.51 12.77
C ALA A 57 -11.73 4.22 13.51
N ASP A 58 -11.79 4.23 14.83
CA ASP A 58 -10.66 3.85 15.67
C ASP A 58 -10.60 2.34 15.87
N LEU A 59 -9.40 1.84 16.14
CA LEU A 59 -9.19 0.44 16.49
C LEU A 59 -9.77 0.18 17.88
N VAL A 60 -10.52 -0.91 18.02
CA VAL A 60 -10.98 -1.37 19.34
C VAL A 60 -10.02 -2.41 19.91
N SER A 61 -9.88 -2.44 21.24
CA SER A 61 -9.13 -3.50 21.89
C SER A 61 -9.92 -4.81 21.80
N VAL A 62 -9.47 -5.70 20.92
CA VAL A 62 -10.07 -7.01 20.75
C VAL A 62 -9.53 -8.03 21.76
N GLU A 63 -10.42 -8.93 22.20
CA GLU A 63 -10.03 -10.12 22.93
C GLU A 63 -9.59 -11.20 21.93
N LEU A 64 -8.36 -11.71 22.10
CA LEU A 64 -7.78 -12.71 21.22
C LEU A 64 -8.07 -14.11 21.78
N SER A 65 -8.57 -14.99 20.91
CA SER A 65 -8.74 -16.41 21.24
C SER A 65 -7.38 -17.06 21.49
N LEU A 66 -7.34 -18.16 22.24
CA LEU A 66 -6.09 -18.90 22.44
C LEU A 66 -5.49 -19.34 21.09
N PRO A 67 -4.17 -19.16 20.88
CA PRO A 67 -3.56 -19.45 19.60
C PRO A 67 -3.59 -20.95 19.32
N ASP A 68 -4.03 -21.29 18.10
CA ASP A 68 -4.07 -22.67 17.66
C ASP A 68 -2.65 -23.25 17.42
N ALA A 69 -2.54 -24.48 16.91
CA ALA A 69 -1.24 -25.09 16.64
C ALA A 69 -0.45 -24.36 15.54
N SER A 70 -1.13 -23.88 14.49
CA SER A 70 -0.52 -23.15 13.38
C SER A 70 -0.04 -21.76 13.83
N GLU A 71 -0.87 -21.03 14.56
CA GLU A 71 -0.53 -19.72 15.12
C GLU A 71 0.65 -19.82 16.09
N ARG A 72 0.68 -20.82 16.97
CA ARG A 72 1.82 -21.03 17.89
C ARG A 72 3.13 -21.26 17.15
N ARG A 73 3.12 -22.02 16.05
CA ARG A 73 4.33 -22.18 15.22
C ARG A 73 4.69 -20.91 14.48
N ALA A 74 3.71 -20.15 13.98
CA ALA A 74 3.96 -18.86 13.35
C ALA A 74 4.65 -17.91 14.34
N LEU A 75 4.15 -17.82 15.58
CA LEU A 75 4.78 -17.05 16.66
C LEU A 75 6.22 -17.50 16.95
N GLN A 76 6.48 -18.81 16.96
CA GLN A 76 7.84 -19.35 17.14
C GLN A 76 8.77 -18.96 15.99
N VAL A 77 8.31 -19.08 14.74
CA VAL A 77 9.08 -18.67 13.55
C VAL A 77 9.39 -17.18 13.59
N LEU A 78 8.40 -16.37 13.96
CA LEU A 78 8.55 -14.91 14.03
C LEU A 78 9.47 -14.50 15.19
N SER A 79 9.39 -15.18 16.34
CA SER A 79 10.23 -14.88 17.52
C SER A 79 11.73 -14.93 17.23
N GLY A 80 12.17 -15.76 16.28
CA GLY A 80 13.51 -15.72 15.67
C GLY A 80 14.66 -15.34 16.62
N SER A 81 15.56 -14.45 16.15
CA SER A 81 16.71 -13.93 16.90
C SER A 81 16.49 -12.55 17.54
N HIS A 82 15.29 -11.97 17.41
CA HIS A 82 15.03 -10.57 17.79
C HIS A 82 14.09 -10.43 19.01
N GLY A 83 13.76 -11.54 19.66
CA GLY A 83 12.94 -11.58 20.87
C GLY A 83 11.57 -12.20 20.65
N PRO A 84 10.89 -12.64 21.72
CA PRO A 84 9.61 -13.33 21.61
C PRO A 84 8.53 -12.43 21.03
N VAL A 85 7.88 -12.87 19.96
CA VAL A 85 6.70 -12.22 19.37
C VAL A 85 5.46 -12.74 20.08
N THR A 86 4.65 -11.83 20.61
CA THR A 86 3.38 -12.18 21.26
C THR A 86 2.23 -12.31 20.25
N GLN A 87 1.15 -12.99 20.63
CA GLN A 87 -0.05 -13.07 19.80
C GLN A 87 -0.66 -11.68 19.54
N ARG A 88 -0.58 -10.77 20.53
CA ARG A 88 -1.05 -9.39 20.40
C ARG A 88 -0.24 -8.62 19.35
N GLN A 89 1.08 -8.72 19.38
CA GLN A 89 1.95 -8.10 18.38
C GLN A 89 1.70 -8.65 16.98
N LEU A 90 1.54 -9.97 16.84
CA LEU A 90 1.18 -10.59 15.57
C LEU A 90 -0.16 -10.05 15.02
N HIS A 91 -1.16 -9.91 15.89
CA HIS A 91 -2.44 -9.31 15.54
C HIS A 91 -2.28 -7.85 15.09
N GLU A 92 -1.56 -7.03 15.85
CA GLU A 92 -1.31 -5.62 15.54
C GLU A 92 -0.55 -5.45 14.22
N TRP A 93 0.43 -6.32 13.93
CA TRP A 93 1.09 -6.36 12.63
C TRP A 93 0.11 -6.70 11.50
N LYS A 94 -0.78 -7.67 11.71
CA LYS A 94 -1.82 -8.00 10.72
C LYS A 94 -2.77 -6.80 10.48
N VAL A 95 -3.18 -6.10 11.54
CA VAL A 95 -4.03 -4.90 11.47
C VAL A 95 -3.33 -3.78 10.69
N TRP A 96 -2.04 -3.56 10.94
CA TRP A 96 -1.20 -2.63 10.20
C TRP A 96 -1.10 -3.00 8.72
N ASP A 97 -0.76 -4.25 8.45
CA ASP A 97 -0.53 -4.75 7.09
C ASP A 97 -1.79 -4.66 6.25
N LEU A 98 -2.96 -4.92 6.84
CA LEU A 98 -4.26 -4.81 6.18
C LEU A 98 -4.77 -3.37 6.05
N GLY A 99 -4.07 -2.39 6.61
CA GLY A 99 -4.33 -0.96 6.44
C GLY A 99 -5.42 -0.38 7.33
N PHE A 100 -5.74 -1.04 8.44
CA PHE A 100 -6.74 -0.54 9.40
C PHE A 100 -6.20 0.59 10.29
N THR A 101 -4.91 0.94 10.17
CA THR A 101 -4.29 1.98 10.98
C THR A 101 -4.32 3.36 10.31
N LYS A 102 -4.29 4.41 11.12
CA LYS A 102 -4.23 5.82 10.68
C LYS A 102 -2.77 6.30 10.61
N VAL A 103 -2.54 7.55 10.20
CA VAL A 103 -1.19 8.14 10.19
C VAL A 103 -0.75 8.63 11.59
N GLY A 104 -1.66 8.62 12.56
CA GLY A 104 -1.49 9.13 13.93
C GLY A 104 -0.11 8.87 14.55
N PRO A 105 0.42 7.62 14.54
CA PRO A 105 1.73 7.31 15.10
C PRO A 105 2.90 8.12 14.51
N MET A 106 2.78 8.57 13.26
CA MET A 106 3.82 9.36 12.58
C MET A 106 3.82 10.84 12.96
N ARG A 107 2.73 11.37 13.52
CA ARG A 107 2.64 12.80 13.87
C ARG A 107 3.57 13.18 15.02
N GLY A 108 3.85 12.25 15.92
CA GLY A 108 4.80 12.44 17.02
C GLY A 108 6.25 12.10 16.67
N ALA A 109 6.51 11.60 15.46
CA ALA A 109 7.83 11.16 15.05
C ALA A 109 8.72 12.35 14.64
N PRO A 110 10.05 12.24 14.85
CA PRO A 110 11.00 13.22 14.33
C PRO A 110 10.88 13.36 12.81
N VAL A 111 10.59 14.58 12.34
CA VAL A 111 10.50 14.90 10.91
C VAL A 111 11.90 15.19 10.35
N PRO A 112 12.32 14.54 9.26
CA PRO A 112 13.58 14.86 8.57
C PRO A 112 13.64 16.33 8.16
N ASP A 113 14.82 16.93 8.26
CA ASP A 113 15.06 18.34 7.90
C ASP A 113 14.58 18.64 6.47
N GLU A 114 14.81 17.69 5.55
CA GLU A 114 14.43 17.81 4.15
C GLU A 114 12.92 17.89 3.94
N LEU A 115 12.10 17.36 4.85
CA LEU A 115 10.64 17.34 4.73
C LEU A 115 9.96 18.46 5.54
N ARG A 116 10.71 19.23 6.34
CA ARG A 116 10.14 20.22 7.28
C ARG A 116 9.27 21.29 6.61
N SER A 117 9.55 21.65 5.35
CA SER A 117 8.76 22.62 4.58
C SER A 117 7.45 22.08 4.00
N ALA A 118 7.22 20.76 4.05
CA ALA A 118 6.07 20.08 3.44
C ALA A 118 4.99 19.65 4.46
N ALA A 119 4.81 20.47 5.52
CA ALA A 119 4.27 20.09 6.84
C ALA A 119 3.05 19.14 6.88
N TRP A 120 2.06 19.29 6.00
CA TRP A 120 0.83 18.47 6.04
C TRP A 120 1.03 17.07 5.44
N GLY A 121 1.71 16.94 4.31
CA GLY A 121 1.94 15.65 3.65
C GLY A 121 3.01 14.78 4.30
N VAL A 122 3.82 15.30 5.22
CA VAL A 122 4.98 14.58 5.80
C VAL A 122 4.60 13.27 6.49
N PRO A 123 3.61 13.20 7.39
CA PRO A 123 3.28 11.95 8.08
C PRO A 123 2.90 10.84 7.09
N HIS A 124 2.26 11.19 5.97
CA HIS A 124 1.92 10.26 4.92
C HIS A 124 3.14 9.72 4.19
N ILE A 125 4.11 10.57 3.85
CA ILE A 125 5.39 10.20 3.26
C ILE A 125 6.22 9.32 4.20
N MET A 126 6.22 9.65 5.50
CA MET A 126 6.89 8.85 6.52
C MET A 126 6.26 7.47 6.65
N LYS A 127 4.93 7.38 6.73
CA LYS A 127 4.23 6.07 6.80
C LYS A 127 4.42 5.25 5.53
N ALA A 128 4.36 5.90 4.36
CA ALA A 128 4.62 5.26 3.08
C ALA A 128 6.09 4.86 2.90
N GLY A 129 7.02 5.40 3.69
CA GLY A 129 8.44 5.11 3.58
C GLY A 129 9.02 5.59 2.25
N ILE A 130 8.68 6.80 1.81
CA ILE A 130 9.26 7.42 0.62
C ILE A 130 10.38 8.36 1.04
N ASP A 131 11.51 8.30 0.33
CA ASP A 131 12.63 9.19 0.56
C ASP A 131 12.29 10.66 0.18
N PRO A 132 12.83 11.64 0.92
CA PRO A 132 12.50 13.05 0.70
C PRO A 132 12.83 13.57 -0.70
N ASP A 133 13.90 13.08 -1.33
CA ASP A 133 14.32 13.53 -2.67
C ASP A 133 13.39 13.00 -3.77
N ILE A 134 12.94 11.75 -3.68
CA ILE A 134 11.91 11.18 -4.57
C ILE A 134 10.60 11.95 -4.42
N TYR A 135 10.16 12.19 -3.18
CA TYR A 135 8.96 12.99 -2.91
C TYR A 135 9.02 14.37 -3.59
N LYS A 136 10.13 15.09 -3.40
CA LYS A 136 10.32 16.42 -4.00
C LYS A 136 10.43 16.38 -5.52
N ALA A 137 11.16 15.41 -6.08
CA ALA A 137 11.33 15.27 -7.52
C ALA A 137 9.98 15.03 -8.23
N CYS A 138 9.10 14.26 -7.59
CA CYS A 138 7.76 13.99 -8.10
C CYS A 138 6.77 15.15 -7.87
N MET A 139 6.87 15.87 -6.74
CA MET A 139 5.95 16.97 -6.43
C MET A 139 6.30 18.28 -7.15
N HIS A 140 7.58 18.62 -7.23
CA HIS A 140 8.06 19.93 -7.69
C HIS A 140 9.04 19.86 -8.86
N GLY A 141 9.35 18.65 -9.33
CA GLY A 141 10.33 18.41 -10.39
C GLY A 141 9.66 17.98 -11.69
N VAL A 142 10.17 16.87 -12.26
CA VAL A 142 9.79 16.38 -13.59
C VAL A 142 8.30 16.03 -13.69
N LEU A 143 7.65 15.75 -12.57
CA LEU A 143 6.27 15.30 -12.50
C LEU A 143 5.34 16.31 -11.82
N ASP A 144 5.67 17.60 -11.75
CA ASP A 144 4.72 18.61 -11.28
C ASP A 144 3.60 18.85 -12.32
N ILE A 145 2.62 17.94 -12.31
CA ILE A 145 1.56 17.87 -13.32
C ILE A 145 0.16 18.15 -12.75
N GLY A 146 0.02 18.37 -11.45
CA GLY A 146 -1.29 18.60 -10.84
C GLY A 146 -2.18 17.35 -10.72
N HIS A 147 -1.61 16.15 -10.78
CA HIS A 147 -2.32 14.86 -10.73
C HIS A 147 -1.72 13.94 -9.65
N PRO A 148 -2.17 14.06 -8.37
CA PRO A 148 -1.59 13.36 -7.22
C PRO A 148 -1.53 11.86 -7.35
N ALA A 149 -2.58 11.23 -7.89
CA ALA A 149 -2.64 9.78 -8.01
C ALA A 149 -1.65 9.27 -9.07
N ILE A 150 -1.54 9.95 -10.21
CA ILE A 150 -0.52 9.65 -11.23
C ILE A 150 0.89 9.86 -10.66
N GLN A 151 1.15 10.99 -9.99
CA GLN A 151 2.44 11.28 -9.35
C GLN A 151 2.83 10.20 -8.33
N ALA A 152 1.87 9.70 -7.54
CA ALA A 152 2.09 8.67 -6.53
C ALA A 152 2.60 7.34 -7.11
N ASN A 153 2.10 6.95 -8.28
CA ASN A 153 2.59 5.75 -8.98
C ASN A 153 4.08 5.84 -9.26
N TYR A 154 4.52 6.94 -9.88
CA TYR A 154 5.93 7.12 -10.24
C TYR A 154 6.83 7.29 -9.01
N ALA A 155 6.36 7.98 -7.98
CA ALA A 155 7.10 8.12 -6.73
C ALA A 155 7.34 6.77 -6.04
N LEU A 156 6.30 5.93 -5.94
CA LEU A 156 6.46 4.60 -5.39
C LEU A 156 7.35 3.72 -6.27
N ALA A 157 7.19 3.76 -7.59
CA ALA A 157 8.03 3.00 -8.52
C ALA A 157 9.51 3.36 -8.38
N LEU A 158 9.84 4.65 -8.26
CA LEU A 158 11.20 5.12 -8.01
C LEU A 158 11.74 4.63 -6.66
N GLN A 159 10.91 4.67 -5.61
CA GLN A 159 11.31 4.16 -4.30
C GLN A 159 11.57 2.65 -4.34
N LEU A 160 10.71 1.88 -5.00
CA LEU A 160 10.90 0.44 -5.18
C LEU A 160 12.17 0.13 -5.97
N LEU A 161 12.46 0.91 -7.02
CA LEU A 161 13.71 0.79 -7.77
C LEU A 161 14.92 1.03 -6.86
N ARG A 162 14.89 2.09 -6.05
CA ARG A 162 15.94 2.39 -5.08
C ARG A 162 16.13 1.27 -4.05
N GLU A 163 15.05 0.81 -3.44
CA GLU A 163 15.06 -0.30 -2.48
C GLU A 163 15.69 -1.56 -3.10
N ARG A 164 15.33 -1.90 -4.34
CA ARG A 164 15.92 -3.05 -5.07
C ARG A 164 17.38 -2.84 -5.43
N LEU A 165 17.79 -1.63 -5.80
CA LEU A 165 19.19 -1.29 -6.09
C LEU A 165 20.07 -1.42 -4.84
N ILE A 166 19.57 -0.98 -3.68
CA ILE A 166 20.27 -1.11 -2.39
C ILE A 166 20.37 -2.59 -1.97
N ALA A 167 19.28 -3.35 -2.10
CA ALA A 167 19.23 -4.75 -1.69
C ALA A 167 19.97 -5.72 -2.63
N THR A 168 20.34 -5.28 -3.84
CA THR A 168 20.97 -6.13 -4.86
C THR A 168 22.42 -5.71 -5.08
N PRO A 169 23.41 -6.63 -5.06
CA PRO A 169 24.77 -6.29 -5.42
C PRO A 169 24.86 -5.75 -6.86
N ARG A 170 25.70 -4.73 -7.08
CA ARG A 170 25.81 -4.00 -8.36
C ARG A 170 26.02 -4.91 -9.58
N THR A 171 26.77 -5.99 -9.43
CA THR A 171 27.03 -6.98 -10.49
C THR A 171 25.77 -7.66 -11.02
N PHE A 172 24.70 -7.71 -10.22
CA PHE A 172 23.42 -8.32 -10.60
C PHE A 172 22.38 -7.32 -11.12
N TRP A 173 22.66 -6.01 -11.09
CA TRP A 173 21.67 -5.00 -11.47
C TRP A 173 21.17 -5.20 -12.90
N TYR A 174 22.09 -5.30 -13.87
CA TYR A 174 21.72 -5.48 -15.27
C TYR A 174 20.95 -6.78 -15.53
N ILE A 175 21.42 -7.90 -14.97
CA ILE A 175 20.80 -9.23 -15.14
C ILE A 175 19.40 -9.27 -14.52
N ARG A 176 19.16 -8.50 -13.46
CA ARG A 176 17.84 -8.36 -12.82
C ARG A 176 17.01 -7.20 -13.39
N GLY A 177 17.46 -6.57 -14.48
CA GLY A 177 16.76 -5.47 -15.11
C GLY A 177 16.65 -4.21 -14.25
N LEU A 178 17.53 -3.99 -13.27
CA LEU A 178 17.55 -2.79 -12.42
C LEU A 178 18.31 -1.66 -13.13
N ARG A 179 17.59 -0.57 -13.43
CA ARG A 179 18.08 0.53 -14.26
C ARG A 179 18.35 1.79 -13.45
N VAL A 180 19.58 1.91 -12.93
CA VAL A 180 19.99 3.09 -12.14
C VAL A 180 19.94 4.40 -12.96
N ASP A 181 20.12 4.31 -14.27
CA ASP A 181 20.03 5.45 -15.20
C ASP A 181 18.63 6.05 -15.25
N VAL A 182 17.58 5.22 -15.13
CA VAL A 182 16.19 5.68 -15.03
C VAL A 182 16.03 6.56 -13.79
N MET A 183 16.47 6.10 -12.63
CA MET A 183 16.39 6.87 -11.38
C MET A 183 17.14 8.21 -11.49
N GLY A 184 18.32 8.21 -12.11
CA GLY A 184 19.11 9.43 -12.34
C GLY A 184 18.35 10.49 -13.14
N ARG A 185 17.57 10.11 -14.16
CA ARG A 185 16.79 11.05 -14.98
C ARG A 185 15.66 11.74 -14.22
N PHE A 186 15.10 11.12 -13.17
CA PHE A 186 14.07 11.76 -12.34
C PHE A 186 14.65 12.65 -11.24
N LEU A 187 15.75 12.21 -10.61
CA LEU A 187 16.31 12.89 -9.44
C LEU A 187 17.29 14.00 -9.81
N ASP A 188 17.98 13.87 -10.94
CA ASP A 188 18.91 14.87 -11.47
C ASP A 188 18.84 14.92 -13.00
N PRO A 189 17.72 15.44 -13.56
CA PRO A 189 17.52 15.53 -15.01
C PRO A 189 18.54 16.44 -15.68
N ALA A 190 19.11 17.42 -14.97
CA ALA A 190 20.14 18.31 -15.50
C ALA A 190 21.41 17.53 -15.90
N ARG A 191 21.75 16.50 -15.13
CA ARG A 191 22.92 15.64 -15.41
C ARG A 191 22.60 14.45 -16.31
N HIS A 192 21.43 13.85 -16.15
CA HIS A 192 21.10 12.56 -16.77
C HIS A 192 20.19 12.64 -17.99
N GLY A 193 19.69 13.84 -18.30
CA GLY A 193 18.66 14.06 -19.32
C GLY A 193 17.25 13.88 -18.76
N GLN A 194 16.25 14.32 -19.53
CA GLN A 194 14.85 14.20 -19.15
C GLN A 194 14.38 12.73 -19.25
N PRO A 195 13.49 12.27 -18.35
CA PRO A 195 12.84 10.98 -18.49
C PRO A 195 12.08 10.85 -19.82
N GLY A 196 12.23 9.71 -20.46
CA GLY A 196 11.56 9.38 -21.72
C GLY A 196 10.45 8.34 -21.55
N LYS A 197 9.76 8.04 -22.66
CA LYS A 197 8.68 7.04 -22.70
C LYS A 197 9.10 5.67 -22.13
N PHE A 198 10.32 5.23 -22.40
CA PHE A 198 10.86 3.97 -21.87
C PHE A 198 10.90 3.98 -20.33
N ASP A 199 11.33 5.10 -19.73
CA ASP A 199 11.47 5.22 -18.28
C ASP A 199 10.11 5.11 -17.60
N PHE A 200 9.08 5.75 -18.17
CA PHE A 200 7.72 5.67 -17.63
C PHE A 200 7.15 4.25 -17.70
N HIS A 201 7.30 3.56 -18.84
CA HIS A 201 6.83 2.17 -18.96
C HIS A 201 7.58 1.25 -18.00
N TYR A 202 8.91 1.38 -17.94
CA TYR A 202 9.74 0.59 -17.04
C TYR A 202 9.31 0.74 -15.57
N LEU A 203 9.07 1.98 -15.12
CA LEU A 203 8.65 2.24 -13.74
C LEU A 203 7.25 1.67 -13.44
N ILE A 204 6.31 1.80 -14.37
CA ILE A 204 4.96 1.25 -14.16
C ILE A 204 4.95 -0.28 -14.22
N GLU A 205 5.72 -0.91 -15.10
CA GLU A 205 5.88 -2.37 -15.10
C GLU A 205 6.53 -2.88 -13.80
N LEU A 206 7.55 -2.17 -13.31
CA LEU A 206 8.18 -2.47 -12.02
C LEU A 206 7.17 -2.40 -10.88
N LEU A 207 6.34 -1.36 -10.87
CA LEU A 207 5.29 -1.15 -9.88
C LEU A 207 4.21 -2.22 -9.98
N ASP A 208 3.71 -2.55 -11.17
CA ASP A 208 2.71 -3.61 -11.38
C ASP A 208 3.18 -4.95 -10.84
N GLY A 209 4.45 -5.29 -11.07
CA GLY A 209 5.07 -6.48 -10.50
C GLY A 209 5.00 -6.50 -8.96
N GLU A 210 5.22 -5.36 -8.31
CA GLU A 210 5.11 -5.24 -6.85
C GLU A 210 3.64 -5.28 -6.36
N LEU A 211 2.75 -4.55 -7.03
CA LEU A 211 1.33 -4.48 -6.69
C LEU A 211 0.58 -5.81 -6.91
N SER A 212 1.08 -6.67 -7.80
CA SER A 212 0.56 -8.03 -8.01
C SER A 212 0.71 -8.91 -6.75
N GLY A 213 1.65 -8.57 -5.88
CA GLY A 213 1.93 -9.26 -4.62
C GLY A 213 1.34 -8.57 -3.39
N TRP A 214 1.51 -9.20 -2.23
CA TRP A 214 1.28 -8.57 -0.94
C TRP A 214 2.49 -8.78 -0.04
N ARG A 215 3.29 -7.73 0.16
CA ARG A 215 4.54 -7.77 0.92
C ARG A 215 4.59 -6.63 1.93
N PRO A 216 4.04 -6.82 3.14
CA PRO A 216 4.17 -5.85 4.24
C PRO A 216 5.53 -5.90 4.96
N ALA A 217 6.40 -6.86 4.63
CA ALA A 217 7.59 -7.13 5.42
C ALA A 217 8.64 -6.01 5.33
N GLY A 218 9.18 -5.61 6.47
CA GLY A 218 10.34 -4.73 6.55
C GLY A 218 10.13 -3.57 7.50
N THR A 219 11.23 -2.86 7.71
CA THR A 219 11.25 -1.54 8.33
C THR A 219 11.54 -0.54 7.21
N ASN A 220 10.75 0.52 7.11
CA ASN A 220 11.01 1.61 6.20
C ASN A 220 12.21 2.44 6.69
N LEU A 221 12.66 3.39 5.87
CA LEU A 221 13.83 4.22 6.18
C LEU A 221 13.67 5.11 7.44
N TYR A 222 12.45 5.25 7.96
CA TYR A 222 12.13 6.03 9.15
C TYR A 222 12.01 5.16 10.42
N GLY A 223 12.33 3.87 10.34
CA GLY A 223 12.28 2.96 11.49
C GLY A 223 10.89 2.37 11.76
N PHE A 224 9.93 2.57 10.85
CA PHE A 224 8.56 2.07 10.99
C PHE A 224 8.30 0.82 10.17
N ARG A 225 7.36 -0.03 10.60
CA ARG A 225 6.88 -1.17 9.81
C ARG A 225 6.39 -0.68 8.45
N GLN A 226 6.90 -1.28 7.38
CA GLN A 226 6.57 -0.88 6.03
C GLN A 226 5.12 -1.25 5.68
N LEU A 227 4.41 -0.36 4.99
CA LEU A 227 3.11 -0.70 4.41
C LEU A 227 3.30 -1.52 3.11
N PRO A 228 2.38 -2.44 2.77
CA PRO A 228 2.31 -3.00 1.42
C PRO A 228 2.25 -1.92 0.34
N ALA A 229 2.84 -2.18 -0.82
CA ALA A 229 2.90 -1.23 -1.95
C ALA A 229 1.56 -0.58 -2.29
N THR A 230 0.48 -1.37 -2.31
CA THR A 230 -0.90 -0.90 -2.51
C THR A 230 -1.27 0.23 -1.54
N LEU A 231 -1.02 0.06 -0.25
CA LEU A 231 -1.36 1.06 0.77
C LEU A 231 -0.38 2.24 0.78
N ARG A 232 0.88 2.01 0.40
CA ARG A 232 1.87 3.08 0.17
C ARG A 232 1.37 4.05 -0.90
N LEU A 233 0.84 3.56 -2.03
CA LEU A 233 0.29 4.43 -3.09
C LEU A 233 -0.76 5.41 -2.57
N GLY A 234 -1.73 4.89 -1.81
CA GLY A 234 -2.78 5.73 -1.23
C GLY A 234 -2.20 6.83 -0.35
N ARG A 235 -1.25 6.49 0.53
CA ARG A 235 -0.60 7.49 1.40
C ARG A 235 0.21 8.51 0.62
N ILE A 236 0.93 8.11 -0.42
CA ILE A 236 1.71 9.04 -1.26
C ILE A 236 0.78 9.99 -2.00
N ALA A 237 -0.31 9.48 -2.58
CA ALA A 237 -1.30 10.29 -3.28
C ALA A 237 -1.97 11.29 -2.32
N ALA A 238 -2.29 10.87 -1.09
CA ALA A 238 -2.78 11.76 -0.05
C ALA A 238 -1.77 12.87 0.28
N ALA A 239 -0.49 12.54 0.41
CA ALA A 239 0.57 13.52 0.66
C ALA A 239 0.64 14.59 -0.44
N TYR A 240 0.59 14.17 -1.72
CA TYR A 240 0.58 15.10 -2.84
C TYR A 240 -0.69 15.94 -2.90
N GLN A 241 -1.86 15.34 -2.64
CA GLN A 241 -3.13 16.07 -2.59
C GLN A 241 -3.15 17.13 -1.47
N GLU A 242 -2.62 16.82 -0.29
CA GLU A 242 -2.50 17.78 0.81
C GLU A 242 -1.46 18.88 0.54
N ALA A 243 -0.42 18.58 -0.24
CA ALA A 243 0.59 19.55 -0.64
C ALA A 243 0.12 20.50 -1.76
N MET A 244 -1.04 20.27 -2.38
CA MET A 244 -1.57 21.15 -3.42
C MET A 244 -2.13 22.47 -2.86
N PRO A 245 -2.09 23.58 -3.63
CA PRO A 245 -2.63 24.87 -3.19
C PRO A 245 -4.13 24.85 -2.82
N ARG A 246 -4.88 23.88 -3.35
CA ARG A 246 -6.30 23.63 -3.03
C ARG A 246 -6.47 22.39 -2.15
N GLY A 247 -5.54 22.15 -1.23
CA GLY A 247 -5.60 21.04 -0.27
C GLY A 247 -6.93 20.97 0.48
N THR A 248 -7.16 19.87 1.21
CA THR A 248 -8.46 19.65 1.85
C THR A 248 -8.58 20.43 3.16
N ASN A 249 -9.73 21.07 3.39
CA ASN A 249 -10.11 21.62 4.69
C ASN A 249 -10.92 20.59 5.52
N ALA A 250 -10.82 19.30 5.17
CA ALA A 250 -11.53 18.22 5.83
C ALA A 250 -10.94 17.89 7.21
N CYS A 251 -9.69 18.24 7.45
CA CYS A 251 -9.04 18.07 8.74
C CYS A 251 -9.06 19.37 9.55
N ARG A 252 -9.25 19.24 10.85
CA ARG A 252 -8.97 20.29 11.83
C ARG A 252 -7.46 20.48 11.99
N ALA A 253 -7.06 21.56 12.66
CA ALA A 253 -5.65 21.87 12.91
C ALA A 253 -4.90 20.77 13.72
N ASN A 254 -5.61 20.01 14.56
CA ASN A 254 -5.06 18.87 15.29
C ASN A 254 -4.95 17.59 14.43
N GLY A 255 -5.38 17.65 13.16
CA GLY A 255 -5.39 16.55 12.21
C GLY A 255 -6.51 15.53 12.40
N GLU A 256 -7.48 15.80 13.28
CA GLU A 256 -8.74 15.04 13.33
C GLU A 256 -9.66 15.47 12.19
N HIS A 257 -10.55 14.58 11.76
CA HIS A 257 -11.58 14.96 10.79
C HIS A 257 -12.53 16.02 11.38
N ASP A 258 -12.95 16.97 10.54
CA ASP A 258 -14.02 17.91 10.86
C ASP A 258 -15.37 17.33 10.39
N PRO A 259 -16.29 16.90 11.28
CA PRO A 259 -17.57 16.32 10.88
C PRO A 259 -18.43 17.22 9.99
N ALA A 260 -18.22 18.54 10.04
CA ALA A 260 -18.95 19.49 9.20
C ALA A 260 -18.50 19.47 7.73
N VAL A 261 -17.24 19.12 7.47
CA VAL A 261 -16.61 19.26 6.15
C VAL A 261 -16.13 17.93 5.59
N ALA A 262 -15.64 17.05 6.44
CA ALA A 262 -15.08 15.76 6.08
C ALA A 262 -16.16 14.82 5.53
N GLY A 263 -15.85 14.19 4.39
CA GLY A 263 -16.69 13.15 3.80
C GLY A 263 -16.59 11.83 4.54
N ALA A 264 -17.64 11.01 4.44
CA ALA A 264 -17.68 9.65 4.99
C ALA A 264 -17.07 8.58 4.06
N GLY A 265 -16.43 8.98 2.96
CA GLY A 265 -15.91 8.03 1.96
C GLY A 265 -17.02 7.42 1.09
N ASP A 266 -16.65 6.44 0.25
CA ASP A 266 -17.56 5.56 -0.50
C ASP A 266 -18.84 6.23 -1.08
N GLY A 267 -18.66 7.17 -2.00
CA GLY A 267 -19.75 7.89 -2.69
C GLY A 267 -20.07 9.26 -2.10
N ASP A 268 -19.57 9.59 -0.92
CA ASP A 268 -19.56 10.97 -0.43
C ASP A 268 -18.60 11.82 -1.29
N GLY A 269 -19.13 12.90 -1.89
CA GLY A 269 -18.37 13.82 -2.74
C GLY A 269 -17.52 14.83 -1.95
N ARG A 270 -17.67 14.88 -0.62
CA ARG A 270 -16.84 15.73 0.24
C ARG A 270 -15.43 15.16 0.39
N PRO A 271 -14.41 16.01 0.60
CA PRO A 271 -13.04 15.55 0.75
C PRO A 271 -12.83 14.72 2.02
N LEU A 272 -11.93 13.74 1.96
CA LEU A 272 -11.49 13.01 3.14
C LEU A 272 -10.50 13.83 3.97
N CYS A 273 -10.57 13.68 5.29
CA CYS A 273 -9.44 14.04 6.14
C CYS A 273 -8.39 12.92 6.09
N PHE A 274 -7.36 13.06 5.25
CA PHE A 274 -6.39 11.98 5.05
C PHE A 274 -5.59 11.67 6.31
N THR A 275 -5.27 12.68 7.12
CA THR A 275 -4.55 12.50 8.38
C THR A 275 -5.28 11.52 9.33
N ASP A 276 -6.60 11.65 9.46
CA ASP A 276 -7.41 10.83 10.36
C ASP A 276 -8.00 9.57 9.69
N ALA A 277 -7.89 9.45 8.37
CA ALA A 277 -8.39 8.29 7.64
C ALA A 277 -7.47 7.07 7.77
N THR A 278 -8.08 5.88 7.84
CA THR A 278 -7.38 4.58 7.74
C THR A 278 -6.68 4.43 6.39
N ASP A 279 -5.59 3.66 6.32
CA ASP A 279 -4.88 3.42 5.04
C ASP A 279 -5.81 2.86 3.96
N ARG A 280 -6.74 1.98 4.37
CA ARG A 280 -7.75 1.39 3.49
C ARG A 280 -8.67 2.43 2.87
N ALA A 281 -9.20 3.35 3.68
CA ALA A 281 -10.09 4.40 3.19
C ALA A 281 -9.38 5.33 2.20
N ILE A 282 -8.12 5.66 2.49
CA ILE A 282 -7.28 6.45 1.59
C ILE A 282 -7.00 5.71 0.30
N TYR A 283 -6.71 4.41 0.36
CA TYR A 283 -6.53 3.63 -0.86
C TYR A 283 -7.80 3.57 -1.71
N ARG A 284 -8.99 3.44 -1.10
CA ARG A 284 -10.28 3.52 -1.83
C ARG A 284 -10.51 4.88 -2.46
N TRP A 285 -10.08 5.96 -1.81
CA TRP A 285 -10.06 7.29 -2.42
C TRP A 285 -9.09 7.32 -3.61
N TYR A 286 -7.84 6.92 -3.42
CA TYR A 286 -6.82 6.85 -4.48
C TYR A 286 -7.31 6.05 -5.69
N ALA A 287 -7.93 4.90 -5.46
CA ALA A 287 -8.45 4.04 -6.51
C ALA A 287 -9.50 4.73 -7.40
N ARG A 288 -10.30 5.65 -6.82
CA ARG A 288 -11.23 6.49 -7.59
C ARG A 288 -10.49 7.64 -8.26
N SER A 289 -9.62 8.33 -7.52
CA SER A 289 -8.86 9.48 -8.01
C SER A 289 -7.98 9.14 -9.21
N ILE A 290 -7.32 7.97 -9.24
CA ILE A 290 -6.51 7.58 -10.41
C ILE A 290 -7.37 7.40 -11.66
N ILE A 291 -8.59 6.87 -11.53
CA ILE A 291 -9.53 6.73 -12.64
C ILE A 291 -9.95 8.13 -13.12
N ASP A 292 -10.37 8.99 -12.19
CA ASP A 292 -10.80 10.36 -12.51
C ASP A 292 -9.68 11.15 -13.20
N GLU A 293 -8.45 11.06 -12.69
CA GLU A 293 -7.26 11.70 -13.28
C GLU A 293 -6.97 11.16 -14.69
N LEU A 294 -7.00 9.84 -14.90
CA LEU A 294 -6.76 9.25 -16.21
C LEU A 294 -7.85 9.61 -17.22
N MET A 295 -9.11 9.65 -16.78
CA MET A 295 -10.25 10.03 -17.64
C MET A 295 -10.20 11.52 -18.02
N ALA A 296 -9.70 12.39 -17.15
CA ALA A 296 -9.57 13.82 -17.40
C ALA A 296 -8.54 14.16 -18.50
N ILE A 297 -7.60 13.26 -18.80
CA ILE A 297 -6.53 13.48 -19.80
C ILE A 297 -7.06 13.42 -21.24
N GLY A 298 -8.19 12.74 -21.46
CA GLY A 298 -8.86 12.62 -22.75
C GLY A 298 -8.09 11.79 -23.81
N PRO A 299 -8.73 11.47 -24.96
CA PRO A 299 -8.08 10.72 -26.03
C PRO A 299 -7.02 11.56 -26.74
N ILE A 300 -5.96 10.90 -27.25
CA ILE A 300 -4.93 11.54 -28.09
C ILE A 300 -5.54 11.82 -29.48
N PRO A 301 -5.68 13.08 -29.93
CA PRO A 301 -6.18 13.38 -31.26
C PRO A 301 -5.23 12.85 -32.34
N ALA A 302 -5.80 12.30 -33.42
CA ALA A 302 -4.99 11.80 -34.53
C ALA A 302 -4.11 12.91 -35.13
N GLY A 303 -2.79 12.71 -35.14
CA GLY A 303 -1.81 13.66 -35.66
C GLY A 303 -1.30 14.72 -34.68
N ALA A 304 -1.74 14.71 -33.42
CA ALA A 304 -1.23 15.61 -32.38
C ALA A 304 0.05 15.08 -31.71
N ASN A 305 0.91 16.00 -31.25
CA ASN A 305 2.04 15.66 -30.39
C ASN A 305 1.54 15.22 -29.01
N ILE A 306 2.08 14.10 -28.51
CA ILE A 306 1.72 13.56 -27.20
C ILE A 306 2.25 14.48 -26.10
N THR A 307 1.37 14.99 -25.24
CA THR A 307 1.76 15.83 -24.10
C THR A 307 2.50 15.01 -23.04
N THR A 308 3.31 15.65 -22.18
CA THR A 308 3.98 14.96 -21.05
C THR A 308 2.98 14.19 -20.19
N LEU A 309 1.82 14.78 -19.91
CA LEU A 309 0.75 14.15 -19.16
C LEU A 309 0.20 12.89 -19.85
N GLN A 310 0.02 12.91 -21.17
CA GLN A 310 -0.39 11.73 -21.94
C GLN A 310 0.70 10.65 -21.97
N GLN A 311 1.98 11.03 -21.98
CA GLN A 311 3.10 10.07 -21.89
C GLN A 311 3.12 9.36 -20.53
N LEU A 312 2.76 10.07 -19.46
CA LEU A 312 2.66 9.53 -18.10
C LEU A 312 1.43 8.66 -17.89
N ALA A 313 0.30 9.00 -18.52
CA ALA A 313 -0.93 8.24 -18.41
C ALA A 313 -0.91 6.94 -19.22
N GLY A 314 -0.25 6.91 -20.37
CA GLY A 314 -0.23 5.77 -21.29
C GLY A 314 0.07 4.43 -20.60
N PRO A 315 1.20 4.28 -19.87
CA PRO A 315 1.52 3.04 -19.16
C PRO A 315 0.48 2.67 -18.08
N LEU A 316 -0.10 3.66 -17.41
CA LEU A 316 -1.09 3.46 -16.33
C LEU A 316 -2.42 2.94 -16.85
N VAL A 317 -2.84 3.31 -18.06
CA VAL A 317 -4.06 2.77 -18.69
C VAL A 317 -3.96 1.26 -18.95
N SER A 318 -2.76 0.77 -19.26
CA SER A 318 -2.49 -0.66 -19.44
C SER A 318 -2.12 -1.40 -18.14
N SER A 319 -1.97 -0.68 -17.04
CA SER A 319 -1.53 -1.22 -15.75
C SER A 319 -2.66 -1.96 -15.04
N SER A 320 -2.31 -3.04 -14.35
CA SER A 320 -3.25 -3.80 -13.52
C SER A 320 -3.58 -3.08 -12.21
N GLN A 321 -2.71 -2.16 -11.77
CA GLN A 321 -2.81 -1.40 -10.52
C GLN A 321 -3.04 -2.33 -9.30
N GLY A 322 -2.43 -3.52 -9.32
CA GLY A 322 -2.57 -4.52 -8.27
C GLY A 322 -3.89 -5.30 -8.28
N HIS A 323 -4.70 -5.19 -9.32
CA HIS A 323 -5.86 -6.05 -9.48
C HIS A 323 -5.43 -7.46 -9.94
N LEU A 324 -5.99 -8.52 -9.35
CA LEU A 324 -5.82 -9.87 -9.87
C LEU A 324 -6.80 -10.10 -11.02
N GLY A 325 -6.29 -10.20 -12.25
CA GLY A 325 -7.11 -10.41 -13.46
C GLY A 325 -7.40 -9.11 -14.22
N ILE A 326 -8.50 -9.07 -14.98
CA ILE A 326 -8.88 -7.91 -15.79
C ILE A 326 -9.37 -6.79 -14.87
N PRO A 327 -8.78 -5.58 -14.92
CA PRO A 327 -9.22 -4.47 -14.09
C PRO A 327 -10.65 -4.06 -14.47
N LEU A 328 -11.54 -4.10 -13.49
CA LEU A 328 -12.85 -3.46 -13.59
C LEU A 328 -12.75 -2.12 -12.87
N ILE A 329 -13.09 -1.04 -13.58
CA ILE A 329 -12.97 0.35 -13.14
C ILE A 329 -13.55 0.53 -11.72
N ASP A 330 -14.74 -0.01 -11.45
CA ASP A 330 -15.40 0.13 -10.14
C ASP A 330 -14.88 -0.80 -9.04
N ARG A 331 -13.83 -1.60 -9.30
CA ARG A 331 -13.34 -2.64 -8.39
C ARG A 331 -11.87 -2.51 -8.01
N MET A 332 -11.20 -1.41 -8.38
CA MET A 332 -9.82 -1.15 -7.94
C MET A 332 -9.68 -1.12 -6.41
N GLY A 333 -10.70 -0.60 -5.71
CA GLY A 333 -10.77 -0.63 -4.24
C GLY A 333 -10.80 -2.03 -3.62
N GLN A 334 -11.07 -3.08 -4.41
CA GLN A 334 -11.04 -4.46 -3.91
C GLN A 334 -9.62 -5.02 -3.73
N ALA A 335 -8.59 -4.33 -4.22
CA ALA A 335 -7.20 -4.78 -4.12
C ALA A 335 -6.69 -4.93 -2.66
N ILE A 336 -7.42 -4.35 -1.71
CA ILE A 336 -7.11 -4.34 -0.27
C ILE A 336 -8.06 -5.23 0.54
N THR A 337 -9.06 -5.90 -0.05
CA THR A 337 -9.93 -6.78 0.75
C THR A 337 -9.15 -7.95 1.31
N LEU A 338 -9.55 -8.45 2.48
CA LEU A 338 -8.92 -9.57 3.16
C LEU A 338 -8.77 -10.78 2.22
N GLU A 339 -9.80 -11.11 1.45
CA GLU A 339 -9.79 -12.21 0.49
C GLU A 339 -8.76 -12.00 -0.61
N THR A 340 -8.64 -10.77 -1.12
CA THR A 340 -7.64 -10.42 -2.15
C THR A 340 -6.23 -10.41 -1.60
N VAL A 341 -6.05 -9.91 -0.38
CA VAL A 341 -4.75 -9.90 0.30
C VAL A 341 -4.27 -11.34 0.53
N HIS A 342 -5.15 -12.19 1.07
CA HIS A 342 -4.90 -13.61 1.22
C HIS A 342 -4.61 -14.30 -0.11
N ALA A 343 -5.31 -13.95 -1.18
CA ALA A 343 -5.06 -14.45 -2.52
C ALA A 343 -3.64 -14.18 -3.00
N LYS A 344 -3.23 -12.91 -2.93
CA LYS A 344 -1.90 -12.48 -3.36
C LYS A 344 -0.81 -13.18 -2.55
N ALA A 345 -0.99 -13.25 -1.24
CA ALA A 345 -0.06 -13.92 -0.34
C ALA A 345 0.06 -15.43 -0.64
N ALA A 346 -1.07 -16.11 -0.84
CA ALA A 346 -1.06 -17.52 -1.19
C ALA A 346 -0.49 -17.80 -2.59
N LEU A 347 -0.76 -16.95 -3.59
CA LEU A 347 -0.12 -17.05 -4.91
C LEU A 347 1.41 -16.90 -4.82
N GLN A 348 1.90 -16.05 -3.92
CA GLN A 348 3.34 -15.93 -3.66
C GLN A 348 3.91 -17.17 -2.98
N LEU A 349 3.20 -17.77 -2.01
CA LEU A 349 3.63 -19.03 -1.42
C LEU A 349 3.66 -20.17 -2.45
N LEU A 350 2.71 -20.18 -3.39
CA LEU A 350 2.68 -21.16 -4.49
C LEU A 350 3.85 -20.99 -5.44
N SER A 351 4.15 -19.75 -5.88
CA SER A 351 5.28 -19.48 -6.78
C SER A 351 6.63 -19.75 -6.12
N ALA A 352 6.71 -19.67 -4.79
CA ALA A 352 7.88 -20.05 -4.00
C ALA A 352 7.98 -21.56 -3.71
N ASN A 353 7.10 -22.40 -4.25
CA ASN A 353 6.98 -23.83 -3.93
C ASN A 353 6.79 -24.12 -2.42
N GLN A 354 6.18 -23.19 -1.69
CA GLN A 354 5.86 -23.31 -0.26
C GLN A 354 4.41 -23.75 -0.01
N LEU A 355 3.63 -23.96 -1.08
CA LEU A 355 2.28 -24.51 -1.06
C LEU A 355 2.20 -25.76 -1.94
N PRO A 356 1.53 -26.84 -1.49
CA PRO A 356 1.20 -27.97 -2.36
C PRO A 356 0.30 -27.51 -3.52
N ALA A 357 0.60 -27.96 -4.74
CA ALA A 357 -0.14 -27.58 -5.96
C ALA A 357 -1.66 -27.78 -5.83
N ARG A 358 -2.10 -28.88 -5.21
CA ARG A 358 -3.52 -29.17 -4.95
C ARG A 358 -4.21 -28.10 -4.10
N GLN A 359 -3.52 -27.55 -3.10
CA GLN A 359 -4.06 -26.45 -2.29
C GLN A 359 -4.06 -25.15 -3.09
N GLY A 360 -3.02 -24.92 -3.90
CA GLY A 360 -2.95 -23.80 -4.84
C GLY A 360 -4.15 -23.77 -5.80
N ASP A 361 -4.49 -24.91 -6.43
CA ASP A 361 -5.61 -25.01 -7.37
C ASP A 361 -6.97 -24.69 -6.72
N VAL A 362 -7.21 -25.19 -5.52
CA VAL A 362 -8.47 -24.92 -4.79
C VAL A 362 -8.55 -23.45 -4.41
N LEU A 363 -7.43 -22.86 -4.00
CA LEU A 363 -7.34 -21.47 -3.60
C LEU A 363 -7.59 -20.54 -4.78
N VAL A 364 -6.93 -20.79 -5.92
CA VAL A 364 -7.16 -20.06 -7.18
C VAL A 364 -8.63 -20.16 -7.59
N ARG A 365 -9.24 -21.35 -7.57
CA ARG A 365 -10.66 -21.53 -7.92
C ARG A 365 -11.61 -20.78 -7.00
N ASN A 366 -11.42 -20.86 -5.68
CA ASN A 366 -12.27 -20.19 -4.69
C ASN A 366 -12.21 -18.66 -4.85
N LEU A 367 -11.02 -18.13 -5.12
CA LEU A 367 -10.82 -16.70 -5.37
C LEU A 367 -11.47 -16.22 -6.67
N PHE A 368 -11.37 -17.01 -7.73
CA PHE A 368 -12.07 -16.70 -8.99
C PHE A 368 -13.59 -16.80 -8.84
N SER A 369 -14.12 -17.78 -8.12
CA SER A 369 -15.57 -17.90 -7.89
C SER A 369 -16.12 -16.72 -7.08
N GLN A 370 -15.44 -16.34 -5.99
CA GLN A 370 -15.83 -15.18 -5.17
C GLN A 370 -15.81 -13.87 -5.96
N ARG A 371 -14.86 -13.69 -6.89
CA ARG A 371 -14.74 -12.46 -7.70
C ARG A 371 -15.74 -12.37 -8.86
N CYS A 372 -16.10 -13.51 -9.45
CA CYS A 372 -17.08 -13.56 -10.55
C CYS A 372 -18.54 -13.48 -10.06
N GLY A 373 -18.78 -13.31 -8.75
CA GLY A 373 -20.14 -13.32 -8.19
C GLY A 373 -20.84 -14.68 -8.30
N ARG A 374 -20.07 -15.75 -8.56
CA ARG A 374 -20.56 -17.13 -8.55
C ARG A 374 -20.29 -17.68 -7.16
N THR A 375 -21.33 -17.73 -6.32
CA THR A 375 -21.31 -18.60 -5.15
C THR A 375 -21.02 -20.04 -5.59
N PRO A 376 -20.20 -20.79 -4.84
CA PRO A 376 -19.82 -22.16 -5.18
C PRO A 376 -21.02 -23.10 -5.30
#